data_AF-A0A8B4BWA1-F1
#
_entry.id   AF-A0A8B4BWA1-F1
#
_cell.length_a   1.000
_cell.length_b   1.000
_cell.length_c   1.000
_cell.angle_alpha   90.00
_cell.angle_beta   90.00
_cell.angle_gamma   90.00
#
_symmetry.space_group_name_H-M   'P 1'
#
loop_
_entity.id
_entity.type
_entity.pdbx_description
1 polymer ?
#
loop_
_entity_poly.entity_id
_entity_poly.type
_entity_poly.pdbx_seq_one_letter_code
_entity_poly.pdbx_strand_id
1 'polypeptide(L)'
;MQLMMEEKAEYLPHDRLFKELIQTFFADFMEAFFPEVARWMDFSDVEFLQQDLFTDITAGEQRRIDILAKLKLKGEDTVVLIHVEPQSYYQMEFPERMFIYYSRIYEKYRLPVLPIAVFSYNKRRETPSLFTVRIRNFESIRFRYMSIHLIRKNWKEYIRSNNPVAAALLSKMGYTKKEKVQVKVEFLRMMARMELDPARMALIYGFFDSYFKLTDKEDELVMSSIKNLDPQEADQILRLPNSFYDKGYKKGKEEGKEEGKEEGKEEGLKEGLKEGERRAALRIAKRMLEENQDLASIAKYTGLAEEELKKLKQSGATRLRCDQ
;
A
#
# COMPACT_ATOMS: atom_id res chain seq x y z
N MET A 1 13.20 7.48 -24.79
CA MET A 1 12.62 7.92 -23.51
C MET A 1 11.80 6.77 -22.93
N GLN A 2 12.38 5.99 -22.02
CA GLN A 2 11.82 4.72 -21.56
C GLN A 2 10.90 4.97 -20.36
N LEU A 3 9.59 4.83 -20.55
CA LEU A 3 8.59 4.90 -19.48
C LEU A 3 8.64 3.61 -18.64
N MET A 4 8.38 3.70 -17.33
CA MET A 4 8.34 2.53 -16.45
C MET A 4 7.17 1.62 -16.86
N MET A 5 7.48 0.35 -17.10
CA MET A 5 6.51 -0.74 -17.05
C MET A 5 6.76 -1.42 -15.71
N GLU A 6 5.88 -1.21 -14.73
CA GLU A 6 5.97 -1.98 -13.48
C GLU A 6 5.52 -3.42 -13.76
N GLU A 7 6.39 -4.38 -13.45
CA GLU A 7 6.08 -5.81 -13.48
C GLU A 7 5.17 -6.19 -12.31
N LYS A 8 4.22 -7.08 -12.63
CA LYS A 8 3.24 -7.77 -11.76
C LYS A 8 3.25 -7.33 -10.30
N ALA A 9 2.31 -6.44 -9.96
CA ALA A 9 1.83 -6.37 -8.58
C ALA A 9 1.27 -7.75 -8.19
N GLU A 10 1.67 -8.25 -7.03
CA GLU A 10 1.01 -9.37 -6.34
C GLU A 10 -0.50 -9.15 -6.31
N TYR A 11 -1.27 -10.23 -6.34
CA TYR A 11 -2.74 -10.33 -6.42
C TYR A 11 -3.46 -9.53 -5.30
N LEU A 12 -3.37 -8.21 -5.34
CA LEU A 12 -4.34 -7.32 -4.73
C LEU A 12 -5.59 -7.39 -5.61
N PRO A 13 -6.81 -7.42 -5.03
CA PRO A 13 -8.02 -7.23 -5.80
C PRO A 13 -8.06 -5.77 -6.29
N HIS A 14 -7.32 -5.48 -7.36
CA HIS A 14 -7.18 -4.14 -7.95
C HIS A 14 -8.54 -3.50 -8.20
N ASP A 15 -9.49 -4.31 -8.68
CA ASP A 15 -10.84 -3.87 -9.01
C ASP A 15 -11.60 -3.43 -7.75
N ARG A 16 -11.32 -4.01 -6.57
CA ARG A 16 -11.90 -3.59 -5.29
C ARG A 16 -11.44 -2.19 -4.88
N LEU A 17 -10.15 -1.90 -4.96
CA LEU A 17 -9.61 -0.57 -4.61
C LEU A 17 -10.15 0.52 -5.53
N PHE A 18 -10.22 0.23 -6.83
CA PHE A 18 -10.83 1.14 -7.81
C PHE A 18 -12.32 1.38 -7.53
N LYS A 19 -13.06 0.30 -7.24
CA LYS A 19 -14.47 0.38 -6.88
C LYS A 19 -14.70 1.25 -5.65
N GLU A 20 -13.96 1.00 -4.58
CA GLU A 20 -14.07 1.75 -3.34
C GLU A 20 -13.73 3.24 -3.53
N LEU A 21 -12.66 3.55 -4.28
CA LEU A 21 -12.30 4.92 -4.64
C LEU A 21 -13.40 5.61 -5.44
N ILE A 22 -13.88 5.00 -6.52
CA ILE A 22 -14.87 5.63 -7.40
C ILE A 22 -16.22 5.77 -6.71
N GLN A 23 -16.67 4.79 -5.91
CA GLN A 23 -17.95 4.92 -5.19
C GLN A 23 -17.89 6.00 -4.12
N THR A 24 -16.80 6.09 -3.36
CA THR A 24 -16.64 7.08 -2.28
C THR A 24 -16.51 8.50 -2.82
N PHE A 25 -15.88 8.67 -3.98
CA PHE A 25 -15.58 9.97 -4.58
C PHE A 25 -16.20 10.09 -5.98
N PHE A 26 -17.44 9.65 -6.14
CA PHE A 26 -18.07 9.52 -7.46
C PHE A 26 -18.23 10.84 -8.21
N ALA A 27 -18.68 11.89 -7.52
CA ALA A 27 -18.77 13.24 -8.09
C ALA A 27 -17.38 13.73 -8.53
N ASP A 28 -16.38 13.64 -7.65
CA ASP A 28 -14.99 14.02 -7.94
C ASP A 28 -14.44 13.26 -9.16
N PHE A 29 -14.72 11.96 -9.28
CA PHE A 29 -14.33 11.15 -10.43
C PHE A 29 -14.96 11.64 -11.73
N MET A 30 -16.27 11.90 -11.73
CA MET A 30 -16.98 12.40 -12.90
C MET A 30 -16.48 13.78 -13.31
N GLU A 31 -16.25 14.68 -12.35
CA GLU A 31 -15.72 16.02 -12.60
C GLU A 31 -14.31 16.01 -13.18
N ALA A 32 -13.42 15.15 -12.67
CA ALA A 32 -12.03 15.09 -13.12
C ALA A 32 -11.87 14.47 -14.52
N PHE A 33 -12.67 13.45 -14.84
CA PHE A 33 -12.44 12.62 -16.03
C PHE A 33 -13.51 12.74 -17.11
N PHE A 34 -14.71 13.18 -16.74
CA PHE A 34 -15.86 13.37 -17.63
C PHE A 34 -16.57 14.71 -17.36
N PRO A 35 -15.85 15.85 -17.38
CA PRO A 35 -16.39 17.15 -16.94
C PRO A 35 -17.63 17.59 -17.73
N GLU A 36 -17.67 17.30 -19.03
CA GLU A 36 -18.82 17.61 -19.88
C GLU A 36 -20.10 16.85 -19.46
N VAL A 37 -19.93 15.64 -18.92
CA VAL A 37 -21.01 14.81 -18.40
C VAL A 37 -21.42 15.29 -17.01
N ALA A 38 -20.43 15.56 -16.14
CA ALA A 38 -20.67 16.02 -14.78
C ALA A 38 -21.48 17.33 -14.70
N ARG A 39 -21.37 18.21 -15.71
CA ARG A 39 -22.09 19.50 -15.73
C ARG A 39 -23.60 19.37 -15.56
N TRP A 40 -24.20 18.35 -16.16
CA TRP A 40 -25.65 18.13 -16.15
C TRP A 40 -26.12 17.05 -15.16
N MET A 41 -25.23 16.53 -14.31
CA MET A 41 -25.56 15.52 -13.29
C MET A 41 -25.85 16.12 -11.92
N ASP A 42 -26.93 15.72 -11.28
CA ASP A 42 -27.19 16.05 -9.88
C ASP A 42 -26.56 15.01 -8.95
N PHE A 43 -25.47 15.39 -8.28
CA PHE A 43 -24.74 14.52 -7.34
C PHE A 43 -25.24 14.64 -5.89
N SER A 44 -26.30 15.41 -5.62
CA SER A 44 -26.83 15.57 -4.26
C SER A 44 -27.51 14.30 -3.74
N ASP A 45 -28.03 13.46 -4.63
CA ASP A 45 -28.69 12.20 -4.33
C ASP A 45 -28.23 11.10 -5.30
N VAL A 46 -27.09 10.48 -4.98
CA VAL A 46 -26.54 9.36 -5.74
C VAL A 46 -26.87 8.05 -5.02
N GLU A 47 -27.69 7.23 -5.65
CA GLU A 47 -28.04 5.90 -5.17
C GLU A 47 -27.17 4.84 -5.87
N PHE A 48 -26.33 4.13 -5.14
CA PHE A 48 -25.60 2.97 -5.69
C PHE A 48 -26.47 1.72 -5.63
N LEU A 49 -26.90 1.24 -6.79
CA LEU A 49 -27.78 0.08 -6.89
C LEU A 49 -27.02 -1.22 -6.60
N GLN A 50 -27.68 -2.12 -5.85
CA GLN A 50 -27.14 -3.46 -5.61
C GLN A 50 -26.96 -4.21 -6.93
N GLN A 51 -25.81 -4.88 -7.01
CA GLN A 51 -25.37 -5.59 -8.20
C GLN A 51 -25.83 -7.02 -8.09
N ASP A 52 -26.87 -7.36 -8.85
CA ASP A 52 -27.23 -8.76 -9.04
C ASP A 52 -26.08 -9.49 -9.73
N LEU A 53 -25.87 -10.76 -9.35
CA LEU A 53 -25.02 -11.68 -10.08
C LEU A 53 -25.62 -11.89 -11.47
N PHE A 54 -25.09 -11.20 -12.46
CA PHE A 54 -25.35 -11.56 -13.83
C PHE A 54 -24.39 -12.70 -14.19
N THR A 55 -24.85 -13.95 -14.09
CA THR A 55 -24.10 -15.09 -14.64
C THR A 55 -23.80 -14.80 -16.10
N ASP A 56 -22.52 -14.70 -16.45
CA ASP A 56 -22.14 -14.61 -17.85
C ASP A 56 -22.15 -16.02 -18.44
N ILE A 57 -23.34 -16.42 -18.91
CA ILE A 57 -23.63 -17.78 -19.40
C ILE A 57 -22.68 -18.15 -20.58
N THR A 58 -22.18 -17.15 -21.31
CA THR A 58 -21.29 -17.32 -22.47
C THR A 58 -19.83 -17.62 -22.12
N ALA A 59 -19.35 -17.22 -20.94
CA ALA A 59 -17.96 -17.43 -20.51
C ALA A 59 -17.82 -18.45 -19.36
N GLY A 60 -18.93 -18.88 -18.74
CA GLY A 60 -18.92 -19.75 -17.57
C GLY A 60 -18.39 -19.06 -16.29
N GLU A 61 -18.07 -17.76 -16.35
CA GLU A 61 -17.62 -16.97 -15.21
C GLU A 61 -18.78 -16.15 -14.63
N GLN A 62 -18.97 -16.24 -13.31
CA GLN A 62 -19.85 -15.32 -12.58
C GLN A 62 -19.15 -13.98 -12.43
N ARG A 63 -19.63 -12.95 -13.12
CA ARG A 63 -19.12 -11.57 -12.98
C ARG A 63 -20.24 -10.65 -12.52
N ARG A 64 -19.92 -9.76 -11.60
CA ARG A 64 -20.84 -8.70 -11.12
C ARG A 64 -20.47 -7.40 -11.82
N ILE A 65 -21.47 -6.58 -12.12
CA ILE A 65 -21.23 -5.19 -12.52
C ILE A 65 -20.43 -4.51 -11.39
N ASP A 66 -19.40 -3.74 -11.71
CA ASP A 66 -18.56 -3.18 -10.65
C ASP A 66 -19.18 -1.98 -9.94
N ILE A 67 -19.77 -1.03 -10.68
CA ILE A 67 -20.42 0.17 -10.13
C ILE A 67 -21.65 0.51 -10.98
N LEU A 68 -22.79 0.71 -10.33
CA LEU A 68 -24.02 1.21 -10.96
C LEU A 68 -24.61 2.31 -10.08
N ALA A 69 -24.38 3.56 -10.48
CA ALA A 69 -24.89 4.74 -9.80
C ALA A 69 -26.18 5.21 -10.47
N LYS A 70 -27.21 5.53 -9.69
CA LYS A 70 -28.46 6.10 -10.14
C LYS A 70 -28.57 7.52 -9.59
N LEU A 71 -28.84 8.47 -10.48
CA LEU A 71 -28.99 9.88 -10.11
C LEU A 71 -29.87 10.63 -11.11
N LYS A 72 -30.26 11.86 -10.76
CA LYS A 72 -31.04 12.74 -11.62
C LYS A 72 -30.15 13.64 -12.49
N LEU A 73 -30.72 14.13 -13.59
CA LEU A 73 -30.15 15.26 -14.33
C LEU A 73 -30.51 16.58 -13.63
N LYS A 74 -29.60 17.56 -13.66
CA LYS A 74 -29.85 18.87 -13.04
C LYS A 74 -31.03 19.57 -13.72
N GLY A 75 -32.01 20.00 -12.92
CA GLY A 75 -33.16 20.75 -13.41
C GLY A 75 -34.18 19.92 -14.19
N GLU A 76 -34.07 18.59 -14.19
CA GLU A 76 -35.00 17.67 -14.83
C GLU A 76 -35.36 16.52 -13.88
N ASP A 77 -36.53 15.91 -14.08
CA ASP A 77 -36.90 14.66 -13.38
C ASP A 77 -36.34 13.40 -14.05
N THR A 78 -35.57 13.57 -15.11
CA THR A 78 -34.91 12.47 -15.82
C THR A 78 -33.91 11.77 -14.90
N VAL A 79 -34.15 10.48 -14.64
CA VAL A 79 -33.24 9.61 -13.90
C VAL A 79 -32.35 8.84 -14.88
N VAL A 80 -31.06 8.78 -14.60
CA VAL A 80 -30.07 8.05 -15.41
C VAL A 80 -29.28 7.06 -14.56
N LEU A 81 -28.75 6.03 -15.22
CA LEU A 81 -27.85 5.05 -14.63
C LEU A 81 -26.44 5.22 -15.19
N ILE A 82 -25.43 5.33 -14.33
CA ILE A 82 -24.03 5.39 -14.72
C ILE A 82 -23.38 4.06 -14.34
N HIS A 83 -23.04 3.28 -15.37
CA HIS A 83 -22.31 2.03 -15.21
C HIS A 83 -20.82 2.32 -15.37
N VAL A 84 -20.03 2.09 -14.32
CA VAL A 84 -18.57 2.23 -14.38
C VAL A 84 -17.92 0.86 -14.23
N GLU A 85 -17.04 0.53 -15.15
CA GLU A 85 -16.32 -0.74 -15.22
C GLU A 85 -14.80 -0.48 -15.20
N PRO A 86 -14.15 -0.57 -14.02
CA PRO A 86 -12.70 -0.63 -13.92
C PRO A 86 -12.14 -1.89 -14.58
N GLN A 87 -11.02 -1.76 -15.28
CA GLN A 87 -10.37 -2.87 -15.96
C GLN A 87 -8.85 -2.77 -15.83
N SER A 88 -8.29 -3.69 -15.04
CA SER A 88 -6.88 -3.75 -14.67
C SER A 88 -6.00 -4.53 -15.65
N TYR A 89 -6.59 -5.31 -16.58
CA TYR A 89 -5.86 -6.09 -17.59
C TYR A 89 -6.50 -5.94 -18.97
N TYR A 90 -5.72 -6.12 -20.03
CA TYR A 90 -6.29 -6.12 -21.38
C TYR A 90 -7.11 -7.39 -21.63
N GLN A 91 -8.32 -7.25 -22.16
CA GLN A 91 -9.16 -8.34 -22.65
C GLN A 91 -9.74 -7.95 -24.02
N MET A 92 -9.72 -8.87 -24.98
CA MET A 92 -10.15 -8.59 -26.35
C MET A 92 -11.66 -8.43 -26.44
N GLU A 93 -12.38 -9.21 -25.64
CA GLU A 93 -13.84 -9.32 -25.57
C GLU A 93 -14.47 -8.22 -24.69
N PHE A 94 -13.67 -7.32 -24.13
CA PHE A 94 -14.16 -6.26 -23.23
C PHE A 94 -15.28 -5.39 -23.85
N PRO A 95 -15.22 -4.95 -25.12
CA PRO A 95 -16.31 -4.17 -25.71
C PRO A 95 -17.64 -4.93 -25.79
N GLU A 96 -17.59 -6.23 -26.08
CA GLU A 96 -18.77 -7.11 -26.08
C GLU A 96 -19.34 -7.25 -24.67
N ARG A 97 -18.46 -7.43 -23.66
CA ARG A 97 -18.85 -7.49 -22.25
C ARG A 97 -19.60 -6.23 -21.81
N MET A 98 -19.09 -5.04 -22.17
CA MET A 98 -19.77 -3.76 -21.90
C MET A 98 -21.16 -3.70 -22.53
N PHE A 99 -21.34 -4.23 -23.75
CA PHE A 99 -22.64 -4.31 -24.41
C PHE A 99 -23.60 -5.27 -23.69
N ILE A 100 -23.11 -6.44 -23.26
CA ILE A 100 -23.91 -7.41 -22.50
C ILE A 100 -24.38 -6.80 -21.17
N TYR A 101 -23.48 -6.11 -20.45
CA TYR A 101 -23.82 -5.44 -19.19
C TYR A 101 -24.84 -4.34 -19.40
N TYR A 102 -24.61 -3.44 -20.37
CA TYR A 102 -25.59 -2.43 -20.75
C TYR A 102 -26.96 -3.02 -21.05
N SER A 103 -27.02 -4.09 -21.85
CA SER A 103 -28.28 -4.72 -22.25
C SER A 103 -29.06 -5.27 -21.06
N ARG A 104 -28.37 -5.93 -20.12
CA ARG A 104 -28.97 -6.47 -18.89
C ARG A 104 -29.43 -5.36 -17.93
N ILE A 105 -28.66 -4.29 -17.77
CA ILE A 105 -29.06 -3.12 -16.97
C ILE A 105 -30.31 -2.48 -17.58
N TYR A 106 -30.30 -2.24 -18.89
CA TYR A 106 -31.41 -1.61 -19.58
C TYR A 106 -32.68 -2.47 -19.54
N GLU A 107 -32.55 -3.78 -19.73
CA GLU A 107 -33.65 -4.75 -19.60
C GLU A 107 -34.33 -4.66 -18.22
N LYS A 108 -33.52 -4.63 -17.15
CA LYS A 108 -34.00 -4.63 -15.76
C LYS A 108 -34.64 -3.29 -15.37
N TYR A 109 -33.96 -2.18 -15.62
CA TYR A 109 -34.37 -0.88 -15.07
C TYR A 109 -35.16 -0.01 -16.04
N ARG A 110 -35.01 -0.23 -17.36
CA ARG A 110 -35.66 0.57 -18.42
C ARG A 110 -35.37 2.08 -18.31
N LEU A 111 -34.21 2.44 -17.78
CA LEU A 111 -33.70 3.81 -17.68
C LEU A 111 -32.55 4.04 -18.67
N PRO A 112 -32.28 5.28 -19.10
CA PRO A 112 -31.08 5.61 -19.85
C PRO A 112 -29.81 5.20 -19.08
N VAL A 113 -28.89 4.53 -19.74
CA VAL A 113 -27.63 4.05 -19.14
C VAL A 113 -26.44 4.70 -19.85
N LEU A 114 -25.53 5.32 -19.09
CA LEU A 114 -24.23 5.77 -19.58
C LEU A 114 -23.15 4.78 -19.14
N PRO A 115 -22.66 3.92 -20.05
CA PRO A 115 -21.55 3.01 -19.79
C PRO A 115 -20.19 3.74 -19.87
N ILE A 116 -19.35 3.51 -18.87
CA ILE A 116 -18.02 4.11 -18.71
C ILE A 116 -17.00 2.99 -18.39
N ALA A 117 -15.95 2.90 -19.19
CA ALA A 117 -14.82 2.00 -18.93
C ALA A 117 -13.60 2.75 -18.40
N VAL A 118 -12.96 2.23 -17.35
CA VAL A 118 -11.75 2.80 -16.74
C VAL A 118 -10.58 1.83 -16.86
N PHE A 119 -9.69 2.05 -17.83
CA PHE A 119 -8.53 1.19 -18.05
C PHE A 119 -7.33 1.64 -17.23
N SER A 120 -6.77 0.73 -16.43
CA SER A 120 -5.62 0.99 -15.54
C SER A 120 -4.37 0.16 -15.85
N TYR A 121 -4.39 -0.66 -16.93
CA TYR A 121 -3.22 -1.41 -17.38
C TYR A 121 -2.18 -0.53 -18.10
N ASN A 122 -0.90 -0.88 -17.94
CA ASN A 122 0.26 -0.09 -18.40
C ASN A 122 0.58 -0.22 -19.90
N LYS A 123 -0.23 -0.93 -20.70
CA LYS A 123 -0.03 -1.07 -22.16
C LYS A 123 -0.74 0.05 -22.90
N ARG A 124 -0.02 0.86 -23.67
CA ARG A 124 -0.59 1.90 -24.54
C ARG A 124 -1.18 1.28 -25.81
N ARG A 125 -2.39 0.73 -25.70
CA ARG A 125 -3.21 0.33 -26.85
C ARG A 125 -4.19 1.45 -27.21
N GLU A 126 -4.92 1.26 -28.30
CA GLU A 126 -6.13 2.03 -28.52
C GLU A 126 -7.08 1.85 -27.34
N THR A 127 -7.79 2.92 -27.00
CA THR A 127 -8.77 2.91 -25.93
C THR A 127 -10.11 2.52 -26.54
N PRO A 128 -10.57 1.27 -26.35
CA PRO A 128 -11.79 0.82 -27.00
C PRO A 128 -13.00 1.60 -26.44
N SER A 129 -13.96 1.87 -27.31
CA SER A 129 -15.16 2.69 -27.02
C SER A 129 -16.37 2.30 -27.88
N LEU A 130 -16.24 1.21 -28.65
CA LEU A 130 -17.22 0.78 -29.63
C LEU A 130 -17.26 -0.75 -29.70
N PHE A 131 -18.47 -1.31 -29.73
CA PHE A 131 -18.75 -2.68 -30.09
C PHE A 131 -19.74 -2.71 -31.25
N THR A 132 -19.49 -3.55 -32.26
CA THR A 132 -20.37 -3.68 -33.42
C THR A 132 -20.68 -5.14 -33.71
N VAL A 133 -21.93 -5.41 -34.10
CA VAL A 133 -22.36 -6.72 -34.61
C VAL A 133 -22.78 -6.54 -36.06
N ARG A 134 -22.10 -7.24 -36.97
CA ARG A 134 -22.35 -7.17 -38.42
C ARG A 134 -22.72 -8.52 -38.98
N ILE A 135 -23.71 -8.52 -39.87
CA ILE A 135 -24.11 -9.65 -40.70
C ILE A 135 -23.91 -9.23 -42.15
N ARG A 136 -22.88 -9.78 -42.81
CA ARG A 136 -22.42 -9.30 -44.14
C ARG A 136 -22.17 -7.79 -44.10
N ASN A 137 -22.93 -7.02 -44.88
CA ASN A 137 -22.78 -5.56 -45.02
C ASN A 137 -23.74 -4.77 -44.10
N PHE A 138 -24.53 -5.45 -43.26
CA PHE A 138 -25.50 -4.82 -42.38
C PHE A 138 -24.98 -4.76 -40.93
N GLU A 139 -24.87 -3.55 -40.37
CA GLU A 139 -24.51 -3.32 -38.97
C GLU A 139 -25.76 -3.35 -38.09
N SER A 140 -26.03 -4.51 -37.50
CA SER A 140 -27.21 -4.74 -36.65
C SER A 140 -27.12 -4.05 -35.29
N ILE A 141 -25.90 -3.92 -34.74
CA ILE A 141 -25.64 -3.25 -33.46
C ILE A 141 -24.43 -2.33 -33.63
N ARG A 142 -24.56 -1.12 -33.09
CA ARG A 142 -23.47 -0.16 -32.90
C ARG A 142 -23.55 0.42 -31.49
N PHE A 143 -22.87 -0.23 -30.55
CA PHE A 143 -22.87 0.14 -29.14
C PHE A 143 -21.66 1.00 -28.79
N ARG A 144 -21.89 2.19 -28.23
CA ARG A 144 -20.84 3.12 -27.80
C ARG A 144 -20.84 3.25 -26.28
N TYR A 145 -19.65 3.42 -25.73
CA TYR A 145 -19.44 3.72 -24.32
C TYR A 145 -18.32 4.74 -24.17
N MET A 146 -18.33 5.47 -23.07
CA MET A 146 -17.22 6.37 -22.74
C MET A 146 -16.08 5.56 -22.15
N SER A 147 -14.85 5.97 -22.40
CA SER A 147 -13.70 5.29 -21.83
C SER A 147 -12.55 6.22 -21.54
N ILE A 148 -11.83 5.91 -20.47
CA ILE A 148 -10.57 6.55 -20.11
C ILE A 148 -9.50 5.50 -19.93
N HIS A 149 -8.28 5.85 -20.33
CA HIS A 149 -7.11 5.02 -20.12
C HIS A 149 -6.06 5.82 -19.37
N LEU A 150 -5.85 5.49 -18.11
CA LEU A 150 -5.12 6.34 -17.17
C LEU A 150 -3.67 6.56 -17.64
N ILE A 151 -2.98 5.54 -18.15
CA ILE A 151 -1.60 5.65 -18.66
C ILE A 151 -1.44 6.64 -19.84
N ARG A 152 -2.54 7.03 -20.48
CA ARG A 152 -2.59 8.02 -21.58
C ARG A 152 -2.89 9.43 -21.08
N LYS A 153 -3.28 9.61 -19.82
CA LYS A 153 -3.48 10.91 -19.18
C LYS A 153 -2.14 11.41 -18.65
N ASN A 154 -1.78 12.64 -18.98
CA ASN A 154 -0.56 13.24 -18.47
C ASN A 154 -0.82 13.73 -17.04
N TRP A 155 -0.11 13.15 -16.08
CA TRP A 155 -0.27 13.45 -14.66
C TRP A 155 -0.17 14.95 -14.34
N LYS A 156 0.66 15.71 -15.08
CA LYS A 156 0.86 17.16 -14.89
C LYS A 156 -0.40 17.99 -15.15
N GLU A 157 -1.35 17.49 -15.93
CA GLU A 157 -2.63 18.16 -16.17
C GLU A 157 -3.51 18.18 -14.91
N TYR A 158 -3.25 17.27 -13.96
CA TYR A 158 -4.10 17.02 -12.81
C TYR A 158 -3.54 17.56 -11.48
N ILE A 159 -2.23 17.79 -11.39
CA ILE A 159 -1.57 18.16 -10.12
C ILE A 159 -2.04 19.49 -9.53
N ARG A 160 -2.61 20.39 -10.34
CA ARG A 160 -3.12 21.68 -9.85
C ARG A 160 -4.56 21.60 -9.37
N SER A 161 -5.28 20.52 -9.67
CA SER A 161 -6.66 20.32 -9.21
C SER A 161 -6.72 20.04 -7.71
N ASN A 162 -7.79 20.49 -7.06
CA ASN A 162 -8.15 20.07 -5.70
C ASN A 162 -9.13 18.90 -5.79
N ASN A 163 -8.76 17.84 -6.52
CA ASN A 163 -9.61 16.68 -6.75
C ASN A 163 -8.96 15.41 -6.15
N PRO A 164 -9.63 14.75 -5.18
CA PRO A 164 -9.08 13.59 -4.46
C PRO A 164 -8.85 12.37 -5.36
N VAL A 165 -9.73 12.15 -6.34
CA VAL A 165 -9.62 11.02 -7.28
C VAL A 165 -8.48 11.24 -8.25
N ALA A 166 -8.32 12.46 -8.74
CA ALA A 166 -7.18 12.83 -9.56
C ALA A 166 -5.86 12.57 -8.82
N ALA A 167 -5.76 12.98 -7.54
CA ALA A 167 -4.60 12.72 -6.69
C ALA A 167 -4.32 11.21 -6.55
N ALA A 168 -5.32 10.40 -6.21
CA ALA A 168 -5.19 8.95 -6.09
C ALA A 168 -4.72 8.29 -7.41
N LEU A 169 -5.34 8.69 -8.52
CA LEU A 169 -5.10 8.12 -9.85
C LEU A 169 -3.82 8.62 -10.53
N LEU A 170 -3.13 9.64 -10.00
CA LEU A 170 -1.79 10.03 -10.46
C LEU A 170 -0.85 8.81 -10.52
N SER A 171 -1.00 7.87 -9.58
CA SER A 171 -0.26 6.60 -9.51
C SER A 171 -0.40 5.71 -10.74
N LYS A 172 -1.46 5.91 -11.54
CA LYS A 172 -1.78 5.15 -12.76
C LYS A 172 -1.72 5.99 -14.04
N MET A 173 -1.40 7.27 -13.92
CA MET A 173 -1.27 8.17 -15.05
C MET A 173 0.08 8.04 -15.76
N GLY A 174 0.21 8.61 -16.95
CA GLY A 174 1.43 8.56 -17.73
C GLY A 174 2.50 9.52 -17.22
N TYR A 175 3.51 9.01 -16.50
CA TYR A 175 4.74 9.73 -16.09
C TYR A 175 6.00 8.95 -16.47
N THR A 176 7.13 9.63 -16.65
CA THR A 176 8.44 9.01 -16.94
C THR A 176 9.18 8.57 -15.68
N LYS A 177 10.20 7.70 -15.81
CA LYS A 177 11.02 7.27 -14.65
C LYS A 177 11.61 8.45 -13.87
N LYS A 178 12.07 9.47 -14.60
CA LYS A 178 12.69 10.67 -14.03
C LYS A 178 11.70 11.54 -13.26
N GLU A 179 10.42 11.46 -13.61
CA GLU A 179 9.34 12.22 -12.97
C GLU A 179 8.76 11.49 -11.76
N LYS A 180 9.13 10.22 -11.50
CA LYS A 180 8.53 9.40 -10.44
C LYS A 180 8.61 10.08 -9.06
N VAL A 181 9.77 10.60 -8.69
CA VAL A 181 9.96 11.38 -7.45
C VAL A 181 9.03 12.60 -7.43
N GLN A 182 8.96 13.34 -8.54
CA GLN A 182 8.12 14.53 -8.64
C GLN A 182 6.63 14.21 -8.51
N VAL A 183 6.16 13.09 -9.07
CA VAL A 183 4.76 12.64 -8.93
C VAL A 183 4.41 12.43 -7.46
N LYS A 184 5.30 11.81 -6.67
CA LYS A 184 5.06 11.62 -5.22
C LYS A 184 5.04 12.96 -4.48
N VAL A 185 5.98 13.87 -4.78
CA VAL A 185 5.98 15.22 -4.17
C VAL A 185 4.67 15.95 -4.47
N GLU A 186 4.23 15.98 -5.73
CA GLU A 186 3.00 16.67 -6.13
C GLU A 186 1.74 16.00 -5.56
N PHE A 187 1.72 14.67 -5.45
CA PHE A 187 0.67 13.96 -4.73
C PHE A 187 0.55 14.45 -3.28
N LEU A 188 1.66 14.56 -2.56
CA LEU A 188 1.68 15.04 -1.18
C LEU A 188 1.23 16.51 -1.08
N ARG A 189 1.64 17.36 -2.04
CA ARG A 189 1.16 18.75 -2.14
C ARG A 189 -0.34 18.83 -2.41
N MET A 190 -0.91 17.93 -3.22
CA MET A 190 -2.36 17.84 -3.40
C MET A 190 -3.04 17.48 -2.07
N MET A 191 -2.53 16.47 -1.36
CA MET A 191 -3.10 16.02 -0.09
C MET A 191 -3.06 17.11 0.99
N ALA A 192 -1.97 17.87 1.08
CA ALA A 192 -1.84 19.01 1.99
C ALA A 192 -2.85 20.12 1.69
N ARG A 193 -3.08 20.44 0.40
CA ARG A 193 -3.98 21.52 -0.03
C ARG A 193 -5.47 21.20 0.14
N MET A 194 -5.87 19.93 0.03
CA MET A 194 -7.30 19.55 0.03
C MET A 194 -7.91 19.44 1.43
N GLU A 195 -7.11 19.48 2.51
CA GLU A 195 -7.58 19.42 3.91
C GLU A 195 -8.70 18.39 4.16
N LEU A 196 -8.53 17.19 3.60
CA LEU A 196 -9.54 16.12 3.69
C LEU A 196 -9.62 15.55 5.11
N ASP A 197 -10.79 15.01 5.46
CA ASP A 197 -10.93 14.27 6.71
C ASP A 197 -10.02 13.02 6.75
N PRO A 198 -9.67 12.52 7.94
CA PRO A 198 -8.71 11.43 8.08
C PRO A 198 -9.08 10.15 7.32
N ALA A 199 -10.37 9.81 7.23
CA ALA A 199 -10.80 8.58 6.57
C ALA A 199 -10.67 8.68 5.05
N ARG A 200 -11.14 9.79 4.46
CA ARG A 200 -10.97 10.07 3.01
C ARG A 200 -9.50 10.19 2.64
N MET A 201 -8.70 10.83 3.48
CA MET A 201 -7.25 10.93 3.30
C MET A 201 -6.59 9.56 3.31
N ALA A 202 -6.92 8.69 4.28
CA ALA A 202 -6.38 7.34 4.36
C ALA A 202 -6.73 6.49 3.13
N LEU A 203 -7.94 6.62 2.59
CA LEU A 203 -8.36 5.91 1.38
C LEU A 203 -7.51 6.34 0.17
N ILE A 204 -7.34 7.65 -0.06
CA ILE A 204 -6.55 8.17 -1.19
C ILE A 204 -5.08 7.76 -1.08
N TYR A 205 -4.49 7.87 0.12
CA TYR A 205 -3.12 7.41 0.38
C TYR A 205 -2.98 5.91 0.14
N GLY A 206 -3.88 5.11 0.74
CA GLY A 206 -3.85 3.66 0.62
C GLY A 206 -3.96 3.22 -0.83
N PHE A 207 -4.84 3.87 -1.62
CA PHE A 207 -4.91 3.64 -3.05
C PHE A 207 -3.60 3.99 -3.75
N PHE A 208 -3.10 5.22 -3.58
CA PHE A 208 -1.90 5.71 -4.27
C PHE A 208 -0.68 4.83 -3.96
N ASP A 209 -0.42 4.54 -2.69
CA ASP A 209 0.74 3.73 -2.25
C ASP A 209 0.61 2.25 -2.59
N SER A 210 -0.61 1.74 -2.82
CA SER A 210 -0.80 0.38 -3.35
C SER A 210 -0.22 0.23 -4.76
N TYR A 211 -0.23 1.31 -5.54
CA TYR A 211 0.19 1.30 -6.93
C TYR A 211 1.49 2.06 -7.22
N PHE A 212 1.97 2.86 -6.28
CA PHE A 212 3.13 3.72 -6.48
C PHE A 212 4.25 3.37 -5.50
N LYS A 213 5.10 2.41 -5.89
CA LYS A 213 6.23 1.97 -5.05
C LYS A 213 7.48 2.76 -5.38
N LEU A 214 8.07 3.38 -4.36
CA LEU A 214 9.37 4.03 -4.44
C LEU A 214 10.44 3.14 -3.83
N THR A 215 11.66 3.25 -4.34
CA THR A 215 12.87 2.72 -3.71
C THR A 215 13.32 3.63 -2.57
N ASP A 216 14.13 3.12 -1.63
CA ASP A 216 14.69 3.91 -0.53
C ASP A 216 15.38 5.20 -1.01
N LYS A 217 16.15 5.10 -2.11
CA LYS A 217 16.81 6.27 -2.74
C LYS A 217 15.80 7.28 -3.28
N GLU A 218 14.69 6.83 -3.87
CA GLU A 218 13.65 7.73 -4.36
C GLU A 218 12.89 8.38 -3.19
N ASP A 219 12.63 7.65 -2.11
CA ASP A 219 12.03 8.19 -0.88
C ASP A 219 12.92 9.28 -0.25
N GLU A 220 14.24 9.07 -0.19
CA GLU A 220 15.21 10.10 0.24
C GLU A 220 15.17 11.35 -0.66
N LEU A 221 15.06 11.17 -1.98
CA LEU A 221 14.93 12.27 -2.93
C LEU A 221 13.61 13.03 -2.78
N VAL A 222 12.50 12.33 -2.46
CA VAL A 222 11.24 12.99 -2.13
C VAL A 222 11.41 13.85 -0.88
N MET A 223 12.05 13.32 0.17
CA MET A 223 12.27 14.06 1.41
C MET A 223 13.17 15.27 1.25
N SER A 224 14.25 15.15 0.48
CA SER A 224 15.10 16.31 0.17
C SER A 224 14.34 17.36 -0.66
N SER A 225 13.51 16.93 -1.60
CA SER A 225 12.65 17.84 -2.38
C SER A 225 11.67 18.59 -1.49
N ILE A 226 11.02 17.92 -0.53
CA ILE A 226 10.09 18.55 0.42
C ILE A 226 10.80 19.56 1.31
N LYS A 227 12.00 19.24 1.83
CA LYS A 227 12.79 20.15 2.68
C LYS A 227 13.24 21.42 1.96
N ASN A 228 13.36 21.37 0.63
CA ASN A 228 13.74 22.50 -0.20
C ASN A 228 12.54 23.34 -0.67
N LEU A 229 11.31 22.98 -0.31
CA LEU A 229 10.12 23.81 -0.54
C LEU A 229 10.09 25.01 0.41
N ASP A 230 9.14 25.90 0.20
CA ASP A 230 8.84 26.95 1.18
C ASP A 230 8.58 26.33 2.57
N PRO A 231 9.12 26.89 3.67
CA PRO A 231 8.99 26.31 5.00
C PRO A 231 7.53 26.04 5.43
N GLN A 232 6.57 26.88 5.03
CA GLN A 232 5.16 26.67 5.37
C GLN A 232 4.58 25.49 4.60
N GLU A 233 4.91 25.39 3.31
CA GLU A 233 4.47 24.28 2.46
C GLU A 233 5.09 22.95 2.92
N ALA A 234 6.38 22.95 3.26
CA ALA A 234 7.06 21.78 3.79
C ALA A 234 6.42 21.29 5.12
N ASP A 235 6.13 22.22 6.04
CA ASP A 235 5.49 21.90 7.33
C ASP A 235 4.09 21.29 7.15
N GLN A 236 3.27 21.84 6.25
CA GLN A 236 1.94 21.28 5.93
C GLN A 236 2.03 19.83 5.45
N ILE A 237 2.98 19.53 4.55
CA ILE A 237 3.18 18.17 4.04
C ILE A 237 3.67 17.22 5.13
N LEU A 238 4.60 17.67 5.98
CA LEU A 238 5.17 16.84 7.04
C LEU A 238 4.16 16.47 8.13
N ARG A 239 3.14 17.30 8.37
CA ARG A 239 2.04 17.04 9.31
C ARG A 239 1.02 16.01 8.83
N LEU A 240 1.06 15.60 7.56
CA LEU A 240 0.11 14.61 7.04
C LEU A 240 0.25 13.28 7.82
N PRO A 241 -0.85 12.64 8.26
CA PRO A 241 -0.80 11.44 9.09
C PRO A 241 -0.04 10.26 8.48
N ASN A 242 -0.05 10.15 7.15
CA ASN A 242 0.65 9.11 6.39
C ASN A 242 1.95 9.64 5.75
N SER A 243 2.48 10.78 6.23
CA SER A 243 3.79 11.26 5.79
C SER A 243 4.88 10.26 6.18
N PHE A 244 6.04 10.35 5.51
CA PHE A 244 7.20 9.48 5.70
C PHE A 244 7.66 9.28 7.15
N TYR A 245 7.17 10.11 8.09
CA TYR A 245 7.34 9.94 9.53
C TYR A 245 6.97 8.54 10.01
N ASP A 246 5.88 7.94 9.52
CA ASP A 246 5.47 6.61 9.99
C ASP A 246 6.36 5.48 9.47
N LYS A 247 6.92 5.61 8.26
CA LYS A 247 7.90 4.65 7.72
C LYS A 247 9.27 4.81 8.40
N GLY A 248 9.74 6.04 8.57
CA GLY A 248 11.00 6.34 9.26
C GLY A 248 10.96 5.95 10.74
N TYR A 249 9.84 6.21 11.43
CA TYR A 249 9.63 5.78 12.81
C TYR A 249 9.53 4.26 12.94
N LYS A 250 8.82 3.58 12.03
CA LYS A 250 8.79 2.10 12.03
C LYS A 250 10.16 1.50 11.74
N LYS A 251 10.88 2.00 10.73
CA LYS A 251 12.23 1.52 10.38
C LYS A 251 13.22 1.78 11.51
N GLY A 252 13.24 3.00 12.08
CA GLY A 252 14.09 3.31 13.23
C GLY A 252 13.73 2.52 14.50
N LYS A 253 12.46 2.16 14.69
CA LYS A 253 12.03 1.30 15.80
C LYS A 253 12.40 -0.17 15.58
N GLU A 254 12.36 -0.65 14.35
CA GLU A 254 12.81 -2.00 13.99
C GLU A 254 14.33 -2.13 14.08
N GLU A 255 15.08 -1.19 13.50
CA GLU A 255 16.54 -1.12 13.57
C GLU A 255 17.01 -1.01 15.04
N GLY A 256 16.43 -0.10 15.84
CA GLY A 256 16.79 0.02 17.26
C GLY A 256 16.43 -1.22 18.11
N LYS A 257 15.44 -2.02 17.67
CA LYS A 257 15.11 -3.29 18.33
C LYS A 257 16.05 -4.41 17.93
N GLU A 258 16.53 -4.44 16.69
CA GLU A 258 17.54 -5.40 16.24
C GLU A 258 18.90 -5.11 16.88
N GLU A 259 19.36 -3.86 16.86
CA GLU A 259 20.61 -3.45 17.50
C GLU A 259 20.60 -3.77 19.00
N GLY A 260 19.55 -3.38 19.73
CA GLY A 260 19.44 -3.68 21.17
C GLY A 260 19.38 -5.18 21.48
N LYS A 261 18.90 -6.01 20.55
CA LYS A 261 18.89 -7.47 20.71
C LYS A 261 20.26 -8.08 20.45
N GLU A 262 21.01 -7.57 19.48
CA GLU A 262 22.38 -8.01 19.22
C GLU A 262 23.31 -7.62 20.38
N GLU A 263 23.26 -6.37 20.83
CA GLU A 263 24.06 -5.90 21.98
C GLU A 263 23.75 -6.72 23.24
N GLY A 264 22.48 -6.90 23.58
CA GLY A 264 22.08 -7.70 24.75
C GLY A 264 22.49 -9.18 24.66
N LYS A 265 22.54 -9.75 23.45
CA LYS A 265 23.02 -11.11 23.23
C LYS A 265 24.54 -11.21 23.39
N GLU A 266 25.28 -10.22 22.92
CA GLU A 266 26.74 -10.18 23.04
C GLU A 266 27.17 -9.96 24.50
N GLU A 267 26.51 -9.04 25.22
CA GLU A 267 26.73 -8.84 26.65
C GLU A 267 26.39 -10.08 27.47
N GLY A 268 25.22 -10.69 27.22
CA GLY A 268 24.80 -11.91 27.90
C GLY A 268 25.75 -13.10 27.63
N LEU A 269 26.32 -13.19 26.43
CA LEU A 269 27.31 -14.22 26.10
C LEU A 269 28.63 -13.99 26.83
N LYS A 270 29.13 -12.74 26.88
CA LYS A 270 30.35 -12.38 27.61
C LYS A 270 30.21 -12.63 29.11
N GLU A 271 29.07 -12.25 29.69
CA GLU A 271 28.80 -12.48 31.12
C GLU A 271 28.62 -13.98 31.42
N GLY A 272 27.91 -14.71 30.56
CA GLY A 272 27.76 -16.16 30.67
C GLY A 272 29.07 -16.93 30.55
N LEU A 273 29.99 -16.50 29.66
CA LEU A 273 31.34 -17.07 29.53
C LEU A 273 32.16 -16.84 30.79
N LYS A 274 32.20 -15.60 31.31
CA LYS A 274 32.93 -15.28 32.55
C LYS A 274 32.41 -16.06 33.75
N GLU A 275 31.08 -16.16 33.89
CA GLU A 275 30.46 -16.94 34.96
C GLU A 275 30.72 -18.45 34.78
N GLY A 276 30.72 -18.94 33.54
CA GLY A 276 31.07 -20.33 33.21
C GLY A 276 32.52 -20.67 33.55
N GLU A 277 33.46 -19.82 33.16
CA GLU A 277 34.89 -19.94 33.47
C GLU A 277 35.12 -19.89 34.98
N ARG A 278 34.47 -18.95 35.68
CA ARG A 278 34.55 -18.85 37.14
C ARG A 278 34.01 -20.11 37.82
N ARG A 279 32.87 -20.63 37.38
CA ARG A 279 32.31 -21.90 37.91
C ARG A 279 33.22 -23.08 37.64
N ALA A 280 33.87 -23.13 36.48
CA ALA A 280 34.84 -24.17 36.15
C ALA A 280 36.08 -24.09 37.06
N ALA A 281 36.64 -22.89 37.22
CA ALA A 281 37.77 -22.62 38.12
C ALA A 281 37.46 -23.03 39.57
N LEU A 282 36.27 -22.66 40.09
CA LEU A 282 35.81 -23.06 41.41
C LEU A 282 35.67 -24.58 41.57
N ARG A 283 35.17 -25.26 40.54
CA ARG A 283 35.02 -26.72 40.55
C ARG A 283 36.37 -27.43 40.56
N ILE A 284 37.32 -26.94 39.77
CA ILE A 284 38.69 -27.46 39.71
C ILE A 284 39.39 -27.22 41.06
N ALA A 285 39.32 -25.99 41.59
CA ALA A 285 39.89 -25.65 42.89
C ALA A 285 39.35 -26.54 44.01
N LYS A 286 38.05 -26.84 44.01
CA LYS A 286 37.44 -27.72 45.00
C LYS A 286 37.99 -29.15 44.95
N ARG A 287 38.14 -29.75 43.75
CA ARG A 287 38.76 -31.08 43.61
C ARG A 287 40.23 -31.09 44.03
N MET A 288 40.99 -30.07 43.66
CA MET A 288 42.41 -29.97 44.04
C MET A 288 42.60 -29.79 45.55
N LEU A 289 41.66 -29.09 46.22
CA LEU A 289 41.63 -28.99 47.68
C LEU A 289 41.31 -30.34 48.35
N GLU A 290 40.43 -31.15 47.76
CA GLU A 290 40.11 -32.51 48.24
C GLU A 290 41.31 -33.46 48.09
N GLU A 291 42.18 -33.23 47.10
CA GLU A 291 43.43 -33.96 46.88
C GLU A 291 44.64 -33.41 47.67
N ASN A 292 44.42 -32.53 48.65
CA ASN A 292 45.44 -31.91 49.50
C ASN A 292 46.57 -31.15 48.76
N GLN A 293 46.29 -30.62 47.56
CA GLN A 293 47.23 -29.74 46.86
C GLN A 293 47.44 -28.44 47.64
N ASP A 294 48.65 -27.87 47.53
CA ASP A 294 48.97 -26.62 48.20
C ASP A 294 48.25 -25.42 47.55
N LEU A 295 47.94 -24.40 48.35
CA LEU A 295 47.13 -23.26 47.91
C LEU A 295 47.80 -22.43 46.81
N ALA A 296 49.14 -22.39 46.77
CA ALA A 296 49.87 -21.65 45.75
C ALA A 296 49.77 -22.33 44.38
N SER A 297 49.84 -23.67 44.35
CA SER A 297 49.58 -24.46 43.14
C SER A 297 48.13 -24.28 42.66
N ILE A 298 47.13 -24.33 43.55
CA ILE A 298 45.73 -24.16 43.18
C ILE A 298 45.45 -22.77 42.60
N ALA A 299 46.00 -21.71 43.22
CA ALA A 299 45.90 -20.35 42.72
C ALA A 299 46.52 -20.22 41.32
N LYS A 300 47.68 -20.85 41.10
CA LYS A 300 48.39 -20.85 39.81
C LYS A 300 47.58 -21.50 38.68
N TYR A 301 46.87 -22.60 38.95
CA TYR A 301 46.14 -23.33 37.90
C TYR A 301 44.70 -22.84 37.66
N THR A 302 44.08 -22.22 38.66
CA THR A 302 42.66 -21.79 38.57
C THR A 302 42.48 -20.28 38.41
N GLY A 303 43.55 -19.50 38.63
CA GLY A 303 43.51 -18.04 38.54
C GLY A 303 42.70 -17.36 39.65
N LEU A 304 42.24 -18.12 40.66
CA LEU A 304 41.48 -17.61 41.80
C LEU A 304 42.40 -16.93 42.81
N ALA A 305 41.91 -15.88 43.47
CA ALA A 305 42.66 -15.19 44.52
C ALA A 305 42.80 -16.08 45.77
N GLU A 306 43.92 -16.00 46.47
CA GLU A 306 44.18 -16.81 47.67
C GLU A 306 43.11 -16.63 48.76
N GLU A 307 42.57 -15.41 48.91
CA GLU A 307 41.49 -15.12 49.85
C GLU A 307 40.19 -15.85 49.50
N GLU A 308 39.89 -16.06 48.22
CA GLU A 308 38.75 -16.86 47.77
C GLU A 308 38.97 -18.34 48.08
N LEU A 309 40.18 -18.86 47.79
CA LEU A 309 40.56 -20.24 48.08
C LEU A 309 40.54 -20.57 49.58
N LYS A 310 40.96 -19.64 50.45
CA LYS A 310 40.87 -19.77 51.92
C LYS A 310 39.40 -19.88 52.38
N LYS A 311 38.50 -19.07 51.82
CA LYS A 311 37.05 -19.15 52.10
C LYS A 311 36.44 -20.47 51.63
N LEU A 312 36.83 -20.97 50.45
CA LEU A 312 36.42 -22.30 49.95
C LEU A 312 36.90 -23.44 50.85
N LYS A 313 38.14 -23.37 51.35
CA LYS A 313 38.70 -24.36 52.27
C LYS A 313 37.98 -24.37 53.64
N GLN A 314 37.64 -23.20 54.17
CA GLN A 314 36.87 -23.07 55.42
C GLN A 314 35.44 -23.60 55.29
N SER A 315 34.76 -23.33 54.17
CA SER A 315 33.38 -23.79 53.93
C SER A 315 33.29 -25.29 53.61
N GLY A 316 34.34 -25.92 53.09
CA GLY A 316 34.48 -27.38 53.00
C GLY A 316 34.70 -28.06 54.37
N ALA A 317 35.49 -27.43 55.25
CA ALA A 317 35.76 -27.94 56.60
C ALA A 317 34.52 -27.90 57.54
N THR A 318 33.60 -26.96 57.33
CA THR A 318 32.34 -26.88 58.10
C THR A 318 31.37 -28.01 57.75
N ARG A 319 31.41 -28.57 56.52
CA ARG A 319 30.55 -29.72 56.15
C ARG A 319 31.04 -31.05 56.70
N LEU A 320 32.36 -31.25 56.84
CA LEU A 320 32.94 -32.47 57.40
C LEU A 320 32.77 -32.61 58.93
N ARG A 321 32.30 -31.56 59.63
CA ARG A 321 32.02 -31.60 61.08
C ARG A 321 30.56 -31.89 61.46
N CYS A 322 29.64 -32.02 60.49
CA CYS A 322 28.23 -32.34 60.76
C CYS A 322 27.83 -33.79 60.46
N ASP A 323 28.69 -34.61 59.85
CA ASP A 323 28.40 -36.02 59.51
C ASP A 323 29.25 -37.02 60.32
N GLN A 324 29.46 -36.76 61.62
CA GLN A 324 29.95 -37.75 62.59
C GLN A 324 29.11 -37.77 63.86
#